data_AF-A0A350UHG3-F1
#
_entry.id   AF-A0A350UHG3-F1
#
_cell.length_a   1.000
_cell.length_b   1.000
_cell.length_c   1.000
_cell.angle_alpha   90.00
_cell.angle_beta   90.00
_cell.angle_gamma   90.00
#
_symmetry.space_group_name_H-M   'P 1'
#
loop_
_entity.id
_entity.type
_entity.pdbx_description
1 polymer ?
#
loop_
_entity_poly.entity_id
_entity_poly.type
_entity_poly.pdbx_seq_one_letter_code
_entity_poly.pdbx_strand_id
1 'polypeptide(L)'
;MAADPAAVVVRAGFPLQALEPVMALAPAAAVARAGNGLAWIACPDAPTAAALVKPLSGAGASAILEWTGAGTPASLERWPDPGPSLDLMRDLKKLFDPQGLMNPGRLHGRI
;
A
#
# COMPACT_ATOMS: atom_id res chain seq x y z
N MET A 1 21.71 10.79 4.58
CA MET A 1 20.80 11.42 3.60
C MET A 1 19.42 11.43 4.23
N ALA A 2 18.82 12.60 4.47
CA ALA A 2 17.47 12.67 5.04
C ALA A 2 16.47 12.18 4.00
N ALA A 3 15.46 11.39 4.42
CA ALA A 3 14.37 11.01 3.53
C ALA A 3 13.55 12.26 3.18
N ASP A 4 13.19 12.39 1.90
CA ASP A 4 12.33 13.49 1.45
C ASP A 4 10.99 13.43 2.21
N PRO A 5 10.56 14.52 2.89
CA PRO A 5 9.34 14.52 3.67
C PRO A 5 8.07 14.30 2.83
N ALA A 6 8.11 14.55 1.51
CA ALA A 6 6.98 14.32 0.62
C ALA A 6 6.95 12.90 0.02
N ALA A 7 8.08 12.19 0.04
CA ALA A 7 8.20 10.92 -0.67
C ALA A 7 7.26 9.84 -0.14
N VAL A 8 6.82 8.97 -1.03
CA VAL A 8 5.95 7.83 -0.75
C VAL A 8 6.51 6.60 -1.44
N VAL A 9 6.39 5.43 -0.81
CA VAL A 9 6.71 4.14 -1.44
C VAL A 9 5.43 3.35 -1.61
N VAL A 10 5.10 3.04 -2.86
CA VAL A 10 4.02 2.13 -3.21
C VAL A 10 4.59 0.72 -3.33
N ARG A 11 4.03 -0.22 -2.58
CA ARG A 11 4.31 -1.65 -2.73
C ARG A 11 3.22 -2.28 -3.59
N ALA A 12 3.62 -2.78 -4.75
CA ALA A 12 2.76 -3.52 -5.65
C ALA A 12 2.94 -5.03 -5.45
N GLY A 13 1.83 -5.77 -5.32
CA GLY A 13 1.81 -7.23 -5.32
C GLY A 13 1.18 -7.75 -6.60
N PHE A 14 1.89 -8.58 -7.38
CA PHE A 14 1.52 -8.96 -8.74
C PHE A 14 1.87 -10.42 -9.08
N PRO A 15 1.16 -11.06 -10.03
CA PRO A 15 1.58 -12.35 -10.58
C PRO A 15 2.76 -12.18 -11.55
N LEU A 16 3.65 -13.17 -11.69
CA LEU A 16 4.90 -13.01 -12.45
C LEU A 16 4.72 -12.44 -13.87
N GLN A 17 3.67 -12.81 -14.58
CA GLN A 17 3.36 -12.30 -15.93
C GLN A 17 3.07 -10.79 -15.98
N ALA A 18 2.72 -10.18 -14.84
CA ALA A 18 2.46 -8.75 -14.72
C ALA A 18 3.71 -7.93 -14.33
N LEU A 19 4.90 -8.55 -14.24
CA LEU A 19 6.14 -7.85 -13.89
C LEU A 19 6.41 -6.66 -14.82
N GLU A 20 6.41 -6.89 -16.14
CA GLU A 20 6.68 -5.85 -17.13
C GLU A 20 5.69 -4.67 -17.04
N PRO A 21 4.35 -4.88 -17.11
CA PRO A 21 3.42 -3.76 -17.01
C PRO A 21 3.46 -3.05 -15.66
N VAL A 22 3.75 -3.74 -14.55
CA VAL A 22 3.93 -3.09 -13.23
C VAL A 22 5.16 -2.19 -13.22
N MET A 23 6.29 -2.68 -13.74
CA MET A 23 7.54 -1.90 -13.76
C MET A 23 7.47 -0.72 -14.74
N ALA A 24 6.75 -0.86 -15.85
CA ALA A 24 6.52 0.21 -16.82
C ALA A 24 5.70 1.39 -16.25
N LEU A 25 4.94 1.16 -15.16
CA LEU A 25 4.16 2.20 -14.47
C LEU A 25 4.98 3.01 -13.46
N ALA A 26 6.23 2.62 -13.18
CA ALA A 26 7.05 3.32 -12.19
C ALA A 26 7.39 4.75 -12.64
N PRO A 27 7.02 5.80 -11.87
CA PRO A 27 7.31 7.20 -12.23
C PRO A 27 8.77 7.59 -11.95
N ALA A 28 9.48 6.78 -11.16
CA ALA A 28 10.85 7.00 -10.74
C ALA A 28 11.54 5.64 -10.48
N ALA A 29 12.49 5.60 -9.55
CA ALA A 29 13.17 4.37 -9.17
C ALA A 29 12.18 3.33 -8.63
N ALA A 30 12.28 2.10 -9.14
CA ALA A 30 11.54 0.96 -8.64
C ALA A 30 12.44 -0.28 -8.57
N VAL A 31 12.13 -1.17 -7.64
CA VAL A 31 12.82 -2.45 -7.49
C VAL A 31 11.79 -3.56 -7.36
N ALA A 32 11.95 -4.62 -8.14
CA ALA A 32 11.09 -5.81 -8.07
C ALA A 32 11.84 -7.02 -7.52
N ARG A 33 11.16 -7.76 -6.66
CA ARG A 33 11.48 -9.16 -6.33
C ARG A 33 10.52 -10.04 -7.11
N ALA A 34 10.82 -10.28 -8.38
CA ALA A 34 9.94 -10.97 -9.32
C ALA A 34 9.50 -12.36 -8.83
N GLY A 35 10.40 -13.13 -8.20
CA GLY A 35 10.07 -14.46 -7.67
C GLY A 35 8.99 -14.47 -6.58
N ASN A 36 8.80 -13.34 -5.88
CA ASN A 36 7.78 -13.21 -4.84
C ASN A 36 6.59 -12.34 -5.30
N GLY A 37 6.60 -11.87 -6.55
CA GLY A 37 5.55 -11.01 -7.08
C GLY A 37 5.42 -9.67 -6.35
N LEU A 38 6.54 -9.04 -5.96
CA LEU A 38 6.54 -7.77 -5.23
C LEU A 38 7.39 -6.72 -5.93
N ALA A 39 6.92 -5.48 -5.96
CA ALA A 39 7.70 -4.31 -6.38
C ALA A 39 7.53 -3.17 -5.38
N TRP A 40 8.60 -2.42 -5.17
CA TRP A 40 8.62 -1.17 -4.44
C TRP A 40 8.87 -0.04 -5.44
N ILE A 41 7.96 0.91 -5.49
CA ILE A 41 7.95 2.01 -6.45
C ILE A 41 8.07 3.31 -5.67
N ALA A 42 9.17 4.04 -5.87
CA ALA A 42 9.36 5.35 -5.27
C ALA A 42 8.47 6.38 -5.99
N CYS A 43 7.74 7.16 -5.21
CA CYS A 43 6.92 8.28 -5.66
C CYS A 43 7.42 9.57 -4.99
N PRO A 44 7.55 10.67 -5.73
CA PRO A 44 8.00 11.95 -5.18
C PRO A 44 7.00 12.55 -4.19
N ASP A 45 5.70 12.27 -4.36
CA ASP A 45 4.63 12.81 -3.55
C ASP A 45 3.40 11.88 -3.46
N ALA A 46 2.48 12.24 -2.57
CA ALA A 46 1.21 11.53 -2.37
C ALA A 46 0.27 11.53 -3.60
N PRO A 47 0.10 12.64 -4.35
CA PRO A 47 -0.68 12.63 -5.59
C PRO A 47 -0.16 11.63 -6.63
N THR A 48 1.16 11.55 -6.83
CA THR A 48 1.77 10.59 -7.75
C THR A 48 1.51 9.16 -7.29
N ALA A 49 1.67 8.88 -6.00
CA ALA A 49 1.37 7.56 -5.44
C ALA A 49 -0.11 7.17 -5.62
N ALA A 50 -1.04 8.09 -5.37
CA ALA A 50 -2.48 7.85 -5.56
C ALA A 50 -2.84 7.59 -7.03
N ALA A 51 -2.21 8.31 -7.96
CA ALA A 51 -2.43 8.13 -9.39
C ALA A 51 -1.99 6.75 -9.92
N LEU A 52 -1.06 6.06 -9.24
CA LEU A 52 -0.59 4.73 -9.63
C LEU A 52 -1.55 3.59 -9.26
N VAL A 53 -2.41 3.77 -8.25
CA VAL A 53 -3.25 2.68 -7.71
C VAL A 53 -4.15 2.08 -8.78
N LYS A 54 -4.83 2.92 -9.58
CA LYS A 54 -5.75 2.44 -10.62
C LYS A 54 -5.02 1.75 -11.79
N PRO A 55 -3.95 2.31 -12.37
CA PRO A 55 -3.13 1.61 -13.36
C PRO A 55 -2.56 0.27 -12.87
N LEU A 56 -2.06 0.20 -11.64
CA LEU A 56 -1.54 -1.05 -11.05
C LEU A 56 -2.65 -2.10 -10.93
N SER A 57 -3.83 -1.71 -10.47
CA SER A 57 -5.01 -2.58 -10.44
C SER A 57 -5.40 -3.07 -11.85
N GLY A 58 -5.37 -2.18 -12.85
CA GLY A 58 -5.59 -2.54 -14.26
C GLY A 58 -4.55 -3.52 -14.82
N ALA A 59 -3.33 -3.51 -14.29
CA ALA A 59 -2.28 -4.49 -14.59
C ALA A 59 -2.41 -5.80 -13.79
N GLY A 60 -3.47 -5.97 -12.99
CA GLY A 60 -3.67 -7.14 -12.14
C GLY A 60 -2.82 -7.14 -10.86
N ALA A 61 -2.29 -5.98 -10.45
CA ALA A 61 -1.53 -5.83 -9.22
C ALA A 61 -2.36 -5.18 -8.11
N SER A 62 -2.14 -5.64 -6.88
CA SER A 62 -2.52 -4.89 -5.68
C SER A 62 -1.55 -3.76 -5.43
N ALA A 63 -1.99 -2.68 -4.79
CA ALA A 63 -1.13 -1.54 -4.43
C ALA A 63 -1.43 -1.09 -3.00
N ILE A 64 -0.38 -0.95 -2.19
CA ILE A 64 -0.46 -0.33 -0.86
C ILE A 64 0.62 0.74 -0.73
N LEU A 65 0.39 1.78 0.07
CA LEU A 65 1.42 2.73 0.44
C LEU A 65 2.13 2.19 1.67
N GLU A 66 3.29 1.59 1.47
CA GLU A 66 4.07 0.93 2.53
C GLU A 66 4.78 1.95 3.42
N TRP A 67 5.25 3.05 2.82
CA TRP A 67 5.94 4.11 3.53
C TRP A 67 5.53 5.49 3.02
N THR A 68 5.46 6.46 3.92
CA THR A 68 5.13 7.86 3.64
C THR A 68 6.05 8.76 4.45
N GLY A 69 6.61 9.80 3.82
CA GLY A 69 7.37 10.84 4.50
C GLY A 69 6.52 11.66 5.46
N ALA A 70 7.18 12.37 6.38
CA ALA A 70 6.53 13.12 7.46
C ALA A 70 5.58 14.25 6.99
N GLY A 71 5.75 14.75 5.77
CA GLY A 71 4.89 15.76 5.15
C GLY A 71 3.64 15.20 4.47
N THR A 72 3.45 13.88 4.50
CA THR A 72 2.30 13.23 3.85
C THR A 72 1.02 13.38 4.70
N PRO A 73 -0.13 13.77 4.12
CA PRO A 73 -1.38 13.92 4.87
C PRO A 73 -1.82 12.62 5.56
N ALA A 74 -2.27 12.71 6.81
CA ALA A 74 -2.82 11.57 7.55
C ALA A 74 -4.12 11.00 6.94
N SER A 75 -4.83 11.82 6.16
CA SER A 75 -6.03 11.43 5.42
C SER A 75 -5.75 10.59 4.18
N LEU A 76 -4.48 10.46 3.76
CA LEU A 76 -4.12 9.62 2.64
C LEU A 76 -4.39 8.16 2.98
N GLU A 77 -5.27 7.54 2.20
CA GLU A 77 -5.58 6.13 2.33
C GLU A 77 -4.35 5.29 1.93
N ARG A 78 -3.70 4.65 2.91
CA ARG A 78 -2.50 3.85 2.65
C ARG A 78 -2.81 2.41 2.28
N TRP A 79 -3.93 1.91 2.76
CA TRP A 79 -4.41 0.57 2.50
C TRP A 79 -5.73 0.68 1.75
N PRO A 80 -5.81 0.18 0.51
CA PRO A 80 -7.07 0.16 -0.21
C PRO A 80 -8.10 -0.70 0.53
N ASP A 81 -9.34 -0.61 0.10
CA ASP A 81 -10.43 -1.39 0.69
C ASP A 81 -10.06 -2.90 0.73
N PRO A 82 -9.94 -3.50 1.94
CA PRO A 82 -9.66 -4.93 2.11
C PRO A 82 -10.81 -5.82 1.62
N GLY A 83 -11.95 -5.23 1.26
CA GLY A 83 -13.09 -5.92 0.68
C GLY A 83 -13.75 -6.89 1.67
N PRO A 84 -14.37 -7.98 1.19
CA PRO A 84 -15.21 -8.86 2.01
C PRO A 84 -14.43 -9.58 3.14
N SER A 85 -13.10 -9.63 3.04
CA SER A 85 -12.24 -10.20 4.08
C SER A 85 -12.17 -9.35 5.36
N LEU A 86 -12.62 -8.08 5.31
CA LEU A 86 -12.61 -7.17 6.45
C LEU A 86 -13.43 -7.68 7.63
N ASP A 87 -14.58 -8.29 7.37
CA ASP A 87 -15.44 -8.80 8.44
C ASP A 87 -14.78 -9.94 9.20
N LEU A 88 -14.11 -10.85 8.48
CA LEU A 88 -13.30 -11.89 9.11
C LEU A 88 -12.16 -11.29 9.94
N MET A 89 -11.47 -10.26 9.44
CA MET A 89 -10.41 -9.58 10.19
C MET A 89 -10.93 -8.92 11.47
N ARG A 90 -12.14 -8.32 11.43
CA ARG A 90 -12.80 -7.73 12.61
C ARG A 90 -13.18 -8.80 13.64
N ASP A 91 -13.68 -9.95 13.19
CA ASP A 91 -14.04 -11.04 14.09
C ASP A 91 -12.80 -11.64 14.76
N LEU A 92 -11.72 -11.82 14.01
CA LEU A 92 -10.42 -12.19 14.57
C LEU A 92 -9.91 -11.14 15.58
N LYS A 93 -10.02 -9.85 15.27
CA LYS A 93 -9.64 -8.78 16.20
C LYS A 93 -10.43 -8.86 17.51
N LYS A 94 -11.75 -9.05 17.45
CA LYS A 94 -12.59 -9.17 18.65
C LYS A 94 -12.24 -10.41 19.48
N LEU A 95 -11.89 -11.51 18.83
CA LEU A 95 -11.51 -12.75 19.50
C LEU A 95 -10.23 -12.57 20.34
N PHE A 96 -9.22 -11.89 19.79
CA PHE A 96 -7.91 -11.72 20.44
C PHE A 96 -7.77 -10.44 21.27
N ASP A 97 -8.56 -9.41 21.00
CA ASP A 97 -8.57 -8.14 21.72
C ASP A 97 -10.00 -7.62 21.92
N PRO A 98 -10.80 -8.31 22.74
CA PRO A 98 -12.21 -7.94 22.96
C PRO A 98 -12.37 -6.57 23.60
N GLN A 99 -11.33 -6.07 24.28
CA GLN A 99 -11.32 -4.76 24.95
C GLN A 99 -10.71 -3.65 24.08
N GLY A 100 -10.17 -3.98 22.90
CA GLY A 100 -9.59 -3.00 21.97
C GLY A 100 -8.35 -2.27 22.51
N LEU A 101 -7.62 -2.88 23.46
CA LEU A 101 -6.48 -2.23 24.13
C LEU A 101 -5.24 -2.19 23.23
N MET A 102 -5.10 -3.13 22.30
CA MET A 102 -3.92 -3.23 21.44
C MET A 102 -4.12 -2.44 20.15
N ASN A 103 -3.31 -1.39 19.98
CA ASN A 103 -3.25 -0.57 18.76
C ASN A 103 -4.63 -0.04 18.32
N PRO A 104 -5.28 0.82 19.13
CA PRO A 104 -6.60 1.34 18.81
C PRO A 104 -6.59 2.13 17.49
N GLY A 105 -7.58 1.88 16.62
CA GLY A 105 -7.76 2.60 15.36
C GLY A 105 -6.77 2.23 14.25
N ARG A 106 -6.11 1.06 14.35
CA ARG A 106 -5.24 0.54 13.28
C ARG A 106 -6.10 0.21 12.04
N LEU A 107 -5.44 0.09 10.88
CA LEU A 107 -6.14 0.03 9.59
C LEU A 107 -7.04 1.27 9.34
N HIS A 108 -6.59 2.45 9.74
CA HIS A 108 -7.31 3.73 9.52
C HIS A 108 -8.73 3.76 10.14
N GLY A 109 -8.86 3.27 11.38
CA GLY A 109 -10.14 3.24 12.09
C GLY A 109 -11.12 2.17 11.63
N ARG A 110 -10.68 1.22 10.79
CA ARG A 110 -11.51 0.12 10.29
C ARG A 110 -11.53 -1.10 11.22
N ILE A 111 -10.55 -1.23 12.13
CA ILE A 111 -10.37 -2.35 13.07
C ILE A 111 -9.87 -1.85 14.43
#